data_AF-A0A9P6GAC2-F1
#
_entry.id   AF-A0A9P6GAC2-F1
#
_cell.length_a   1.000
_cell.length_b   1.000
_cell.length_c   1.000
_cell.angle_alpha   90.00
_cell.angle_beta   90.00
_cell.angle_gamma   90.00
#
_symmetry.space_group_name_H-M   'P 1'
#
loop_
_entity.id
_entity.type
_entity.pdbx_description
1 polymer ?
#
loop_
_entity_poly.entity_id
_entity_poly.type
_entity_poly.pdbx_seq_one_letter_code
_entity_poly.pdbx_strand_id
1 'polypeptide(L)'
;MNKKGGPFAHTRPRVMMKKRVGFLDLPGEIRNQIYECHFQQGFKCEFVEMSAKLGHTQRECLKFLGRNRRSGDIYAHYLRRPAPVADVRFSRVLGMYTERINPKFWTLYVTAKYVKQRRRYERNRGLDTRWTTSLTGLIFVCKQVHTECIGLFYLNTIFAFDSPIRIANFLKVPSATNLANVTKIQLHYRVYGDPWETKDIQWKEKHFQCWNRTCKTVAIKLTNLQHIEIWIYTRETNVRFGMDEHYLKPFRWFCKRTNPSRTLAKTLRTANVHLITYYNRWDSFTFPSLQLASLHLHKLFEEAIGRVILGATPEVAMKDFNDAWENQYTQWHHHLRFARTGW
;
A
#
# COMPACT_ATOMS: atom_id res chain seq x y z
N MET A 1 69.25 -61.22 24.66
CA MET A 1 68.49 -60.69 23.50
C MET A 1 67.04 -61.10 23.71
N ASN A 2 65.98 -60.28 23.71
CA ASN A 2 65.71 -59.01 23.06
C ASN A 2 64.78 -58.13 23.94
N LYS A 3 65.01 -56.81 23.89
CA LYS A 3 64.23 -55.80 24.60
C LYS A 3 62.92 -55.48 23.86
N LYS A 4 61.91 -55.18 24.69
CA LYS A 4 60.62 -54.54 24.42
C LYS A 4 60.73 -53.32 23.49
N GLY A 5 59.71 -53.13 22.63
CA GLY A 5 59.51 -51.92 21.85
C GLY A 5 58.08 -51.86 21.31
N GLY A 6 57.11 -51.51 22.17
CA GLY A 6 55.73 -51.25 21.75
C GLY A 6 55.64 -49.90 21.03
N PRO A 7 54.97 -49.81 19.86
CA PRO A 7 54.83 -48.55 19.16
C PRO A 7 53.82 -47.65 19.87
N PHE A 8 54.29 -46.50 20.35
CA PHE A 8 53.48 -45.42 20.87
C PHE A 8 52.54 -44.90 19.77
N ALA A 9 51.27 -45.31 19.84
CA ALA A 9 50.22 -44.71 19.04
C ALA A 9 50.00 -43.26 19.52
N HIS A 10 50.60 -42.29 18.84
CA HIS A 10 50.32 -40.88 19.05
C HIS A 10 48.86 -40.59 18.64
N THR A 11 47.94 -40.65 19.61
CA THR A 11 46.59 -40.12 19.50
C THR A 11 46.69 -38.63 19.25
N ARG A 12 46.46 -38.21 17.99
CA ARG A 12 46.38 -36.78 17.64
C ARG A 12 45.32 -36.12 18.53
N PRO A 13 45.63 -34.99 19.19
CA PRO A 13 44.65 -34.28 20.02
C PRO A 13 43.42 -33.98 19.17
N ARG A 14 42.27 -34.46 19.63
CA ARG A 14 40.99 -34.31 18.96
C ARG A 14 40.64 -32.83 18.99
N VAL A 15 40.83 -32.13 17.88
CA VAL A 15 40.42 -30.72 17.73
C VAL A 15 38.92 -30.69 17.97
N MET A 16 38.49 -30.20 19.14
CA MET A 16 37.08 -29.96 19.40
C MET A 16 36.63 -28.89 18.41
N MET A 17 35.86 -29.30 17.41
CA MET A 17 35.23 -28.34 16.51
C MET A 17 34.37 -27.41 17.36
N LYS A 18 34.67 -26.11 17.30
CA LYS A 18 33.86 -25.09 17.98
C LYS A 18 32.40 -25.31 17.59
N LYS A 19 31.53 -25.47 18.58
CA LYS A 19 30.09 -25.63 18.38
C LYS A 19 29.62 -24.45 17.53
N ARG A 20 29.04 -24.73 16.37
CA ARG A 20 28.45 -23.68 15.52
C ARG A 20 27.31 -23.05 16.30
N VAL A 21 27.43 -21.76 16.60
CA VAL A 21 26.37 -20.97 17.23
C VAL A 21 25.31 -20.72 16.16
N GLY A 22 24.11 -21.25 16.36
CA GLY A 22 22.97 -21.01 15.48
C GLY A 22 22.34 -19.64 15.72
N PHE A 23 21.46 -19.19 14.81
CA PHE A 23 20.76 -17.91 14.96
C PHE A 23 19.96 -17.81 16.26
N LEU A 24 19.34 -18.91 16.71
CA LEU A 24 18.57 -18.96 17.95
C LEU A 24 19.43 -18.98 19.22
N ASP A 25 20.73 -19.29 19.08
CA ASP A 25 21.69 -19.23 20.18
C ASP A 25 22.20 -17.80 20.42
N LEU A 26 21.87 -16.85 19.54
CA LEU A 26 22.20 -15.43 19.72
C LEU A 26 21.35 -14.83 20.85
N PRO A 27 21.89 -13.89 21.66
CA PRO A 27 21.10 -13.11 22.61
C PRO A 27 19.92 -12.40 21.93
N GLY A 28 18.82 -12.21 22.66
CA GLY A 28 17.60 -11.60 22.13
C GLY A 28 17.84 -10.18 21.59
N GLU A 29 18.75 -9.45 22.21
CA GLU A 29 19.17 -8.10 21.81
C GLU A 29 19.79 -8.10 20.42
N ILE A 30 20.68 -9.07 20.14
CA ILE A 30 21.32 -9.20 18.81
C ILE A 30 20.30 -9.63 17.77
N ARG A 31 19.36 -10.52 18.11
CA ARG A 31 18.26 -10.89 17.20
C ARG A 31 17.38 -9.69 16.88
N ASN A 32 17.03 -8.88 17.87
CA ASN A 32 16.23 -7.66 17.67
C ASN A 32 16.94 -6.66 16.76
N GLN A 33 18.25 -6.45 16.90
CA GLN A 33 19.02 -5.60 15.97
C GLN A 33 18.95 -6.13 14.53
N ILE A 34 19.07 -7.45 14.35
CA ILE A 34 18.94 -8.08 13.02
C ILE A 34 17.52 -7.88 12.47
N TYR A 35 16.50 -7.99 13.32
CA TYR A 35 15.11 -7.76 12.94
C TYR A 35 14.87 -6.30 12.53
N GLU A 36 15.41 -5.32 13.25
CA GLU A 36 15.33 -3.90 12.88
C GLU A 36 15.98 -3.64 11.53
N CYS A 37 17.15 -4.26 11.25
CA CYS A 37 17.78 -4.18 9.93
C CYS A 37 16.93 -4.80 8.82
N HIS A 38 16.14 -5.85 9.12
CA HIS A 38 15.30 -6.54 8.13
C HIS A 38 13.91 -5.94 7.95
N PHE A 39 13.36 -5.27 8.98
CA PHE A 39 12.05 -4.65 8.98
C PHE A 39 12.16 -3.12 9.11
N GLN A 40 13.10 -2.50 8.40
CA GLN A 40 13.20 -1.06 8.20
C GLN A 40 11.84 -0.40 7.93
N GLN A 41 11.65 0.82 8.43
CA GLN A 41 10.42 1.55 8.20
C GLN A 41 10.25 1.89 6.72
N GLY A 42 9.02 1.74 6.24
CA GLY A 42 8.64 2.20 4.90
C GLY A 42 8.54 1.08 3.87
N PHE A 43 8.81 -0.18 4.22
CA PHE A 43 8.55 -1.31 3.33
C PHE A 43 7.14 -1.30 2.77
N LYS A 44 6.99 -1.68 1.49
CA LYS A 44 5.70 -1.65 0.81
C LYS A 44 5.32 -3.02 0.27
N CYS A 45 4.12 -3.46 0.64
CA CYS A 45 3.52 -4.71 0.21
C CYS A 45 2.28 -4.39 -0.65
N GLU A 46 2.39 -4.63 -1.96
CA GLU A 46 1.35 -4.33 -2.94
C GLU A 46 0.52 -5.58 -3.25
N PHE A 47 -0.79 -5.49 -2.98
CA PHE A 47 -1.78 -6.47 -3.40
C PHE A 47 -2.47 -5.98 -4.67
N VAL A 48 -1.91 -6.34 -5.81
CA VAL A 48 -2.38 -5.88 -7.13
C VAL A 48 -2.54 -7.00 -8.14
N GLU A 49 -3.21 -6.70 -9.24
CA GLU A 49 -3.24 -7.59 -10.40
C GLU A 49 -1.83 -7.77 -10.98
N MET A 50 -1.55 -8.95 -11.55
CA MET A 50 -0.20 -9.32 -12.02
C MET A 50 0.41 -8.34 -13.03
N SER A 51 -0.42 -7.54 -13.72
CA SER A 51 -0.01 -6.51 -14.68
C SER A 51 -0.08 -5.07 -14.13
N ALA A 52 -0.71 -4.85 -12.98
CA ALA A 52 -0.90 -3.52 -12.43
C ALA A 52 0.37 -3.01 -11.75
N LYS A 53 0.64 -1.72 -11.92
CA LYS A 53 1.69 -0.98 -11.21
C LYS A 53 0.99 0.08 -10.35
N LEU A 54 1.17 0.03 -9.03
CA LEU A 54 0.68 1.09 -8.14
C LEU A 54 1.68 2.22 -8.07
N GLY A 55 1.18 3.42 -7.83
CA GLY A 55 2.00 4.59 -7.50
C GLY A 55 2.85 5.11 -8.65
N HIS A 56 3.20 4.35 -9.68
CA HIS A 56 3.70 4.90 -10.92
C HIS A 56 2.51 5.55 -11.63
N THR A 57 2.51 6.88 -11.70
CA THR A 57 2.10 7.51 -12.95
C THR A 57 2.91 6.74 -13.99
N GLN A 58 2.27 5.86 -14.75
CA GLN A 58 2.88 5.43 -15.99
C GLN A 58 3.25 6.76 -16.65
N ARG A 59 4.55 7.07 -16.69
CA ARG A 59 5.09 7.53 -17.95
C ARG A 59 4.74 6.40 -18.89
N GLU A 60 3.52 6.41 -19.42
CA GLU A 60 3.34 6.00 -20.77
C GLU A 60 4.34 6.90 -21.47
N CYS A 61 5.52 6.34 -21.73
CA CYS A 61 6.21 6.66 -22.93
C CYS A 61 5.20 6.24 -24.01
N LEU A 62 4.19 7.09 -24.22
CA LEU A 62 3.56 7.26 -25.51
C LEU A 62 4.77 7.46 -26.39
N LYS A 63 5.12 6.40 -27.12
CA LYS A 63 6.00 6.53 -28.27
C LYS A 63 5.23 7.47 -29.18
N PHE A 64 5.44 8.77 -28.99
CA PHE A 64 5.05 9.78 -29.95
C PHE A 64 5.87 9.45 -31.19
N LEU A 65 5.28 8.65 -32.08
CA LEU A 65 5.55 8.77 -33.51
C LEU A 65 4.97 10.14 -33.91
N GLY A 66 5.77 11.17 -33.64
CA GLY A 66 5.39 12.56 -33.81
C GLY A 66 6.63 13.42 -33.69
N ARG A 67 7.34 13.57 -34.82
CA ARG A 67 8.39 14.56 -35.02
C ARG A 67 7.87 15.94 -34.60
N ASN A 68 8.42 16.50 -33.52
CA ASN A 68 9.11 17.79 -33.56
C ASN A 68 9.60 18.19 -32.16
N ARG A 69 10.91 18.36 -32.06
CA ARG A 69 11.61 18.99 -30.93
C ARG A 69 11.39 20.51 -31.01
N ARG A 70 11.15 21.15 -29.87
CA ARG A 70 11.96 22.25 -29.28
C ARG A 70 11.16 22.98 -28.20
N SER A 71 11.45 22.64 -26.94
CA SER A 71 11.43 23.52 -25.76
C SER A 71 11.85 22.60 -24.60
N GLY A 72 13.03 22.71 -24.01
CA GLY A 72 13.53 23.90 -23.33
C GLY A 72 13.18 23.72 -21.85
N ASP A 73 14.17 23.30 -21.07
CA ASP A 73 14.08 22.87 -19.67
C ASP A 73 13.27 23.81 -18.77
N ILE A 74 12.00 23.52 -18.55
CA ILE A 74 11.23 24.10 -17.44
C ILE A 74 10.28 23.00 -16.92
N TYR A 75 10.26 22.80 -15.60
CA TYR A 75 9.33 21.95 -14.83
C TYR A 75 9.71 20.47 -14.53
N ALA A 76 10.98 20.18 -14.30
CA ALA A 76 11.40 18.91 -13.65
C ALA A 76 11.13 18.85 -12.12
N HIS A 77 10.51 19.89 -11.52
CA HIS A 77 10.48 20.05 -10.06
C HIS A 77 9.31 19.41 -9.29
N TYR A 78 8.29 18.84 -9.95
CA TYR A 78 7.08 18.44 -9.20
C TYR A 78 7.00 17.00 -8.71
N LEU A 79 7.95 16.10 -9.01
CA LEU A 79 7.92 14.74 -8.45
C LEU A 79 9.33 14.20 -8.20
N ARG A 80 10.11 14.85 -7.32
CA ARG A 80 11.27 14.18 -6.73
C ARG A 80 10.74 13.14 -5.74
N ARG A 81 10.46 11.93 -6.23
CA ARG A 81 10.09 10.81 -5.38
C ARG A 81 11.28 10.46 -4.48
N PRO A 82 11.06 10.08 -3.21
CA PRO A 82 12.11 9.44 -2.43
C PRO A 82 12.64 8.21 -3.17
N ALA A 83 13.88 7.83 -2.86
CA ALA A 83 14.54 6.66 -3.42
C ALA A 83 13.61 5.44 -3.45
N PRO A 84 13.70 4.55 -4.45
CA PRO A 84 12.81 3.41 -4.58
C PRO A 84 12.83 2.58 -3.29
N VAL A 85 11.68 2.53 -2.64
CA VAL A 85 11.41 1.61 -1.54
C VAL A 85 11.37 0.19 -2.12
N ALA A 86 11.86 -0.80 -1.37
CA ALA A 86 11.72 -2.19 -1.78
C ALA A 86 10.23 -2.60 -1.76
N ASP A 87 9.70 -2.87 -2.96
CA ASP A 87 8.29 -3.25 -3.17
C ASP A 87 8.14 -4.78 -3.33
N VAL A 88 7.18 -5.37 -2.61
CA VAL A 88 6.75 -6.78 -2.82
C VAL A 88 5.41 -6.80 -3.50
N ARG A 89 5.24 -7.68 -4.48
CA ARG A 89 3.95 -7.88 -5.13
C ARG A 89 3.39 -9.26 -4.85
N PHE A 90 2.19 -9.26 -4.30
CA PHE A 90 1.40 -10.46 -4.12
C PHE A 90 0.20 -10.43 -5.06
N SER A 91 0.18 -11.32 -6.05
CA SER A 91 -0.97 -11.47 -6.96
C SER A 91 -2.21 -12.04 -6.28
N ARG A 92 -2.05 -12.66 -5.10
CA ARG A 92 -3.09 -13.28 -4.28
C ARG A 92 -2.75 -13.10 -2.81
N VAL A 93 -3.77 -13.13 -1.95
CA VAL A 93 -3.57 -13.06 -0.49
C VAL A 93 -2.82 -14.30 -0.03
N LEU A 94 -1.84 -14.12 0.87
CA LEU A 94 -1.25 -15.20 1.65
C LEU A 94 -2.40 -16.01 2.24
N GLY A 95 -2.57 -17.29 1.89
CA GLY A 95 -3.82 -18.01 2.18
C GLY A 95 -4.11 -18.16 3.68
N MET A 96 -5.35 -18.54 4.03
CA MET A 96 -5.65 -19.11 5.35
C MET A 96 -4.81 -20.38 5.52
N TYR A 97 -3.84 -20.33 6.42
CA TYR A 97 -3.16 -21.53 6.91
C TYR A 97 -4.02 -22.11 8.01
N THR A 98 -4.97 -22.97 7.64
CA THR A 98 -5.65 -23.80 8.64
C THR A 98 -4.61 -24.73 9.26
N GLU A 99 -4.55 -24.76 10.58
CA GLU A 99 -3.95 -25.83 11.38
C GLU A 99 -4.62 -27.18 11.03
N ARG A 100 -4.29 -27.76 9.88
CA ARG A 100 -4.57 -29.18 9.65
C ARG A 100 -3.43 -29.95 10.26
N ILE A 101 -3.55 -30.20 11.56
CA ILE A 101 -2.72 -31.11 12.36
C ILE A 101 -2.30 -32.31 11.49
N ASN A 102 -1.09 -32.26 10.96
CA ASN A 102 -0.43 -33.42 10.39
C ASN A 102 1.00 -33.41 10.97
N PRO A 103 1.34 -34.32 11.89
CA PRO A 103 2.43 -34.12 12.83
C PRO A 103 3.84 -34.30 12.25
N LYS A 104 4.04 -34.40 10.92
CA LYS A 104 5.35 -34.83 10.40
C LYS A 104 6.19 -33.79 9.66
N PHE A 105 5.68 -32.76 8.97
CA PHE A 105 6.55 -31.71 8.39
C PHE A 105 5.78 -30.41 8.13
N TRP A 106 6.33 -29.26 8.57
CA TRP A 106 5.74 -27.93 8.36
C TRP A 106 6.75 -26.99 7.69
N THR A 107 6.40 -26.43 6.53
CA THR A 107 7.21 -25.43 5.80
C THR A 107 6.31 -24.29 5.36
N LEU A 108 6.79 -23.06 5.52
CA LEU A 108 6.04 -21.80 5.37
C LEU A 108 6.08 -21.32 3.90
N TYR A 109 4.96 -20.81 3.36
CA TYR A 109 4.80 -20.51 1.92
C TYR A 109 4.90 -19.00 1.62
N VAL A 110 5.80 -18.63 0.69
CA VAL A 110 5.78 -17.34 -0.03
C VAL A 110 5.40 -17.62 -1.47
N THR A 111 4.23 -17.19 -1.90
CA THR A 111 3.82 -17.24 -3.31
C THR A 111 4.29 -15.99 -4.04
N ALA A 112 5.46 -16.09 -4.68
CA ALA A 112 5.80 -15.28 -5.85
C ALA A 112 5.66 -16.14 -7.11
N LYS A 113 4.84 -15.65 -8.05
CA LYS A 113 4.51 -16.20 -9.38
C LYS A 113 3.76 -17.54 -9.42
N TYR A 114 2.47 -17.50 -9.74
CA TYR A 114 1.78 -18.66 -10.34
C TYR A 114 0.90 -18.25 -11.52
N VAL A 115 1.23 -18.82 -12.67
CA VAL A 115 0.40 -18.88 -13.87
C VAL A 115 -0.74 -19.86 -13.61
N LYS A 116 -1.93 -19.52 -14.09
CA LYS A 116 -3.20 -20.21 -13.85
C LYS A 116 -3.21 -21.59 -14.51
N GLN A 117 -2.77 -22.63 -13.81
CA GLN A 117 -3.09 -24.03 -14.13
C GLN A 117 -3.56 -24.79 -12.88
N ARG A 118 -4.41 -25.79 -13.11
CA ARG A 118 -5.40 -26.35 -12.18
C ARG A 118 -4.80 -27.04 -10.93
N ARG A 119 -5.45 -26.80 -9.78
CA ARG A 119 -5.71 -27.71 -8.62
C ARG A 119 -4.57 -28.56 -8.01
N ARG A 120 -3.29 -28.27 -8.19
CA ARG A 120 -2.22 -28.78 -7.30
C ARG A 120 -1.36 -27.63 -6.81
N TYR A 121 -1.26 -27.51 -5.49
CA TYR A 121 -0.27 -26.63 -4.86
C TYR A 121 1.09 -27.30 -5.05
N GLU A 122 1.80 -26.97 -6.12
CA GLU A 122 3.19 -27.40 -6.27
C GLU A 122 4.06 -26.65 -5.27
N ARG A 123 4.80 -27.43 -4.48
CA ARG A 123 5.75 -26.94 -3.49
C ARG A 123 6.93 -26.33 -4.26
N ASN A 124 7.02 -25.01 -4.32
CA ASN A 124 8.29 -24.38 -4.73
C ASN A 124 9.37 -24.88 -3.79
N ARG A 125 10.44 -25.46 -4.33
CA ARG A 125 11.57 -25.87 -3.50
C ARG A 125 12.20 -24.59 -2.96
N GLY A 126 12.59 -24.57 -1.68
CA GLY A 126 13.18 -23.38 -1.07
C GLY A 126 14.41 -22.85 -1.83
N LEU A 127 15.08 -23.68 -2.62
CA LEU A 127 16.19 -23.29 -3.49
C LEU A 127 15.77 -22.47 -4.72
N ASP A 128 14.52 -22.60 -5.17
CA ASP A 128 13.98 -21.85 -6.31
C ASP A 128 13.47 -20.45 -5.89
N THR A 129 13.31 -20.23 -4.59
CA THR A 129 12.96 -18.92 -4.03
C THR A 129 14.17 -17.99 -4.13
N ARG A 130 14.02 -16.88 -4.85
CA ARG A 130 15.05 -15.83 -4.90
C ARG A 130 15.11 -15.06 -3.58
N TRP A 131 15.72 -15.66 -2.55
CA TRP A 131 15.80 -15.11 -1.19
C TRP A 131 16.39 -13.70 -1.13
N THR A 132 17.35 -13.40 -2.01
CA THR A 132 17.95 -12.06 -2.14
C THR A 132 16.94 -10.97 -2.53
N THR A 133 15.81 -11.37 -3.13
CA THR A 133 14.70 -10.48 -3.52
C THR A 133 13.41 -10.78 -2.77
N SER A 134 13.38 -11.87 -2.00
CA SER A 134 12.21 -12.27 -1.22
C SER A 134 12.20 -11.44 0.04
N LEU A 135 11.46 -10.34 0.00
CA LEU A 135 11.13 -9.62 1.20
C LEU A 135 10.55 -10.60 2.21
N THR A 136 11.00 -10.47 3.45
CA THR A 136 10.53 -11.25 4.61
C THR A 136 10.94 -12.71 4.65
N GLY A 137 11.97 -13.18 3.93
CA GLY A 137 12.45 -14.56 4.06
C GLY A 137 12.66 -15.02 5.52
N LEU A 138 13.05 -14.09 6.39
CA LEU A 138 13.24 -14.30 7.82
C LEU A 138 11.99 -14.86 8.53
N ILE A 139 10.77 -14.38 8.22
CA ILE A 139 9.55 -14.88 8.88
C ILE A 139 9.24 -16.33 8.48
N PHE A 140 9.92 -16.88 7.47
CA PHE A 140 9.77 -18.23 6.94
C PHE A 140 10.88 -19.20 7.40
N VAL A 141 11.84 -18.75 8.22
CA VAL A 141 12.98 -19.58 8.65
C VAL A 141 12.55 -20.68 9.62
N CYS A 142 11.92 -20.32 10.74
CA CYS A 142 11.40 -21.26 11.72
C CYS A 142 10.26 -20.66 12.55
N LYS A 143 9.57 -21.49 13.35
CA LYS A 143 8.42 -21.04 14.17
C LYS A 143 8.77 -19.95 15.17
N GLN A 144 9.91 -20.06 15.84
CA GLN A 144 10.33 -19.07 16.84
C GLN A 144 10.57 -17.71 16.18
N VAL A 145 11.39 -17.68 15.11
CA VAL A 145 11.66 -16.44 14.35
C VAL A 145 10.37 -15.86 13.78
N HIS A 146 9.45 -16.70 13.29
CA HIS A 146 8.15 -16.25 12.83
C HIS A 146 7.39 -15.50 13.92
N THR A 147 7.24 -16.09 15.11
CA THR A 147 6.52 -15.48 16.23
C THR A 147 7.18 -14.17 16.67
N GLU A 148 8.51 -14.12 16.70
CA GLU A 148 9.27 -12.91 17.06
C GLU A 148 9.10 -11.79 16.00
N CYS A 149 9.04 -12.15 14.72
CA CYS A 149 9.09 -11.17 13.62
C CYS A 149 7.73 -10.75 13.06
N ILE A 150 6.68 -11.56 13.20
CA ILE A 150 5.41 -11.33 12.49
C ILE A 150 4.77 -10.00 12.90
N GLY A 151 4.88 -9.61 14.17
CA GLY A 151 4.41 -8.31 14.64
C GLY A 151 5.16 -7.14 13.98
N LEU A 152 6.48 -7.22 13.92
CA LEU A 152 7.35 -6.22 13.27
C LEU A 152 7.03 -6.08 11.78
N PHE A 153 6.74 -7.20 11.11
CA PHE A 153 6.32 -7.18 9.71
C PHE A 153 5.06 -6.33 9.50
N TYR A 154 3.98 -6.59 10.26
CA TYR A 154 2.74 -5.82 10.12
C TYR A 154 2.89 -4.37 10.58
N LEU A 155 3.75 -4.11 11.56
CA LEU A 155 4.02 -2.78 12.11
C LEU A 155 4.74 -1.86 11.11
N ASN A 156 5.77 -2.37 10.43
CA ASN A 156 6.67 -1.56 9.62
C ASN A 156 6.33 -1.56 8.11
N THR A 157 5.36 -2.39 7.70
CA THR A 157 4.94 -2.52 6.29
C THR A 157 3.75 -1.62 5.97
N ILE A 158 3.84 -0.93 4.84
CA ILE A 158 2.75 -0.23 4.16
C ILE A 158 2.03 -1.23 3.27
N PHE A 159 0.78 -1.54 3.59
CA PHE A 159 -0.04 -2.43 2.77
C PHE A 159 -0.84 -1.63 1.74
N ALA A 160 -0.55 -1.85 0.47
CA ALA A 160 -1.16 -1.14 -0.65
C ALA A 160 -2.16 -2.02 -1.40
N PHE A 161 -3.35 -1.49 -1.65
CA PHE A 161 -4.45 -2.24 -2.27
C PHE A 161 -5.12 -1.44 -3.38
N ASP A 162 -5.47 -2.10 -4.49
CA ASP A 162 -6.17 -1.53 -5.64
C ASP A 162 -7.60 -2.07 -5.84
N SER A 163 -8.05 -2.98 -4.97
CA SER A 163 -9.32 -3.68 -5.11
C SER A 163 -9.96 -4.01 -3.76
N PRO A 164 -11.29 -3.82 -3.61
CA PRO A 164 -11.98 -4.10 -2.36
C PRO A 164 -11.95 -5.60 -2.02
N ILE A 165 -11.89 -6.48 -3.02
CA ILE A 165 -11.80 -7.94 -2.82
C ILE A 165 -10.45 -8.32 -2.21
N ARG A 166 -9.36 -7.70 -2.66
CA ARG A 166 -8.01 -7.97 -2.14
C ARG A 166 -7.88 -7.51 -0.68
N ILE A 167 -8.44 -6.33 -0.37
CA ILE A 167 -8.55 -5.85 1.01
C ILE A 167 -9.37 -6.84 1.86
N ALA A 168 -10.56 -7.24 1.39
CA ALA A 168 -11.42 -8.15 2.14
C ALA A 168 -10.75 -9.51 2.41
N ASN A 169 -9.99 -10.04 1.44
CA ASN A 169 -9.24 -11.26 1.62
C ASN A 169 -8.06 -11.06 2.58
N PHE A 170 -7.33 -9.95 2.47
CA PHE A 170 -6.28 -9.60 3.43
C PHE A 170 -6.85 -9.54 4.85
N LEU A 171 -7.96 -8.86 5.08
CA LEU A 171 -8.57 -8.75 6.40
C LEU A 171 -9.14 -10.08 6.98
N LYS A 172 -9.15 -11.18 6.21
CA LYS A 172 -9.58 -12.50 6.67
C LYS A 172 -8.45 -13.40 7.13
N VAL A 173 -7.21 -13.11 6.72
CA VAL A 173 -6.08 -14.05 6.89
C VAL A 173 -5.30 -13.80 8.18
N PRO A 174 -4.79 -12.60 8.48
CA PRO A 174 -4.04 -12.34 9.70
C PRO A 174 -4.95 -12.43 10.91
N SER A 175 -4.38 -12.87 12.03
CA SER A 175 -5.05 -12.81 13.34
C SER A 175 -5.42 -11.38 13.72
N ALA A 176 -6.36 -11.22 14.65
CA ALA A 176 -6.73 -9.90 15.17
C ALA A 176 -5.53 -9.13 15.73
N THR A 177 -4.62 -9.82 16.45
CA THR A 177 -3.37 -9.23 16.97
C THR A 177 -2.49 -8.68 15.85
N ASN A 178 -2.35 -9.41 14.75
CA ASN A 178 -1.54 -8.96 13.62
C ASN A 178 -2.20 -7.78 12.87
N LEU A 179 -3.53 -7.80 12.72
CA LEU A 179 -4.28 -6.66 12.16
C LEU A 179 -4.17 -5.41 13.04
N ALA A 180 -4.13 -5.57 14.35
CA ALA A 180 -3.91 -4.48 15.30
C ALA A 180 -2.48 -3.89 15.21
N ASN A 181 -1.51 -4.61 14.63
CA ASN A 181 -0.18 -4.08 14.36
C ASN A 181 -0.10 -3.28 13.06
N VAL A 182 -1.11 -3.33 12.18
CA VAL A 182 -1.09 -2.57 10.92
C VAL A 182 -1.26 -1.08 11.20
N THR A 183 -0.20 -0.31 10.98
CA THR A 183 -0.19 1.14 11.19
C THR A 183 -0.30 1.96 9.91
N LYS A 184 0.00 1.38 8.74
CA LYS A 184 0.06 2.10 7.45
C LYS A 184 -0.67 1.33 6.34
N ILE A 185 -1.58 2.01 5.65
CA ILE A 185 -2.22 1.46 4.44
C ILE A 185 -2.22 2.48 3.30
N GLN A 186 -2.20 1.96 2.08
CA GLN A 186 -2.38 2.73 0.85
C GLN A 186 -3.57 2.16 0.07
N LEU A 187 -4.53 3.01 -0.29
CA LEU A 187 -5.74 2.62 -1.01
C LEU A 187 -5.75 3.26 -2.40
N HIS A 188 -5.70 2.46 -3.46
CA HIS A 188 -5.87 2.88 -4.84
C HIS A 188 -7.32 2.65 -5.26
N TYR A 189 -8.15 3.65 -5.02
CA TYR A 189 -9.55 3.64 -5.37
C TYR A 189 -9.77 4.12 -6.79
N ARG A 190 -10.06 3.19 -7.71
CA ARG A 190 -10.53 3.53 -9.05
C ARG A 190 -12.05 3.67 -9.03
N VAL A 191 -12.55 4.89 -9.20
CA VAL A 191 -13.98 5.17 -9.33
C VAL A 191 -14.47 4.53 -10.64
N TYR A 192 -15.71 4.04 -10.64
CA TYR A 192 -16.30 3.42 -11.83
C TYR A 192 -16.37 4.41 -13.01
N GLY A 193 -16.61 5.70 -12.73
CA GLY A 193 -16.85 6.74 -13.73
C GLY A 193 -18.34 6.85 -14.09
N ASP A 194 -18.63 7.51 -15.20
CA ASP A 194 -19.97 7.58 -15.76
C ASP A 194 -20.20 6.40 -16.70
N PRO A 195 -21.26 5.60 -16.50
CA PRO A 195 -21.57 4.50 -17.40
C PRO A 195 -21.97 5.03 -18.78
N TRP A 196 -21.56 4.32 -19.83
CA TRP A 196 -21.99 4.61 -21.20
C TRP A 196 -23.48 4.37 -21.40
N GLU A 197 -24.02 3.35 -20.72
CA GLU A 197 -25.43 2.98 -20.79
C GLU A 197 -26.10 3.05 -19.42
N THR A 198 -27.36 3.53 -19.37
CA THR A 198 -28.15 3.63 -18.14
C THR A 198 -28.27 2.29 -17.40
N LYS A 199 -28.30 1.16 -18.12
CA LYS A 199 -28.36 -0.19 -17.53
C LYS A 199 -27.14 -0.55 -16.69
N ASP A 200 -26.02 0.13 -16.89
CA ASP A 200 -24.77 -0.11 -16.16
C ASP A 200 -24.66 0.70 -14.86
N ILE A 201 -25.62 1.58 -14.56
CA ILE A 201 -25.71 2.31 -13.29
C ILE A 201 -25.69 1.34 -12.09
N GLN A 202 -26.33 0.18 -12.22
CA GLN A 202 -26.31 -0.85 -11.18
C GLN A 202 -24.88 -1.34 -10.85
N TRP A 203 -23.98 -1.38 -11.83
CA TRP A 203 -22.60 -1.80 -11.62
C TRP A 203 -21.77 -0.69 -10.95
N LYS A 204 -22.02 0.57 -11.30
CA LYS A 204 -21.48 1.74 -10.58
C LYS A 204 -21.87 1.69 -9.10
N GLU A 205 -23.16 1.47 -8.82
CA GLU A 205 -23.67 1.39 -7.45
C GLU A 205 -23.12 0.17 -6.70
N LYS A 206 -23.07 -1.01 -7.33
CA LYS A 206 -22.48 -2.21 -6.73
C LYS A 206 -20.99 -2.02 -6.40
N HIS A 207 -20.23 -1.40 -7.31
CA HIS A 207 -18.83 -1.06 -7.10
C HIS A 207 -18.65 -0.11 -5.92
N PHE A 208 -19.46 0.96 -5.90
CA PHE A 208 -19.50 1.92 -4.81
C PHE A 208 -19.79 1.25 -3.45
N GLN A 209 -20.86 0.44 -3.37
CA GLN A 209 -21.22 -0.29 -2.16
C GLN A 209 -20.13 -1.25 -1.71
N CYS A 210 -19.44 -1.91 -2.64
CA CYS A 210 -18.34 -2.81 -2.32
C CYS A 210 -17.19 -2.06 -1.63
N TRP A 211 -16.76 -0.93 -2.20
CA TRP A 211 -15.75 -0.07 -1.58
C TRP A 211 -16.19 0.48 -0.22
N ASN A 212 -17.44 0.97 -0.13
CA ASN A 212 -17.98 1.50 1.11
C ASN A 212 -17.99 0.44 2.24
N ARG A 213 -18.44 -0.79 1.97
CA ARG A 213 -18.44 -1.90 2.94
C ARG A 213 -17.02 -2.33 3.34
N THR A 214 -16.11 -2.36 2.38
CA THR A 214 -14.71 -2.72 2.62
C THR A 214 -14.00 -1.67 3.47
N CYS A 215 -14.11 -0.38 3.14
CA CYS A 215 -13.53 0.71 3.93
C CYS A 215 -14.11 0.74 5.36
N LYS A 216 -15.41 0.48 5.52
CA LYS A 216 -16.02 0.29 6.85
C LYS A 216 -15.34 -0.84 7.63
N THR A 217 -15.06 -1.98 6.97
CA THR A 217 -14.44 -3.14 7.61
C THR A 217 -12.98 -2.88 7.96
N VAL A 218 -12.22 -2.20 7.07
CA VAL A 218 -10.86 -1.72 7.36
C VAL A 218 -10.89 -0.84 8.60
N ALA A 219 -11.82 0.12 8.63
CA ALA A 219 -11.94 1.06 9.73
C ALA A 219 -12.39 0.43 11.07
N ILE A 220 -12.86 -0.82 11.06
CA ILE A 220 -13.21 -1.55 12.28
C ILE A 220 -12.04 -2.45 12.71
N LYS A 221 -11.39 -3.11 11.75
CA LYS A 221 -10.38 -4.13 12.03
C LYS A 221 -8.98 -3.58 12.27
N LEU A 222 -8.60 -2.46 11.65
CA LEU A 222 -7.25 -1.88 11.78
C LEU A 222 -7.22 -0.85 12.90
N THR A 223 -7.34 -1.31 14.14
CA THR A 223 -7.54 -0.45 15.32
C THR A 223 -6.39 0.52 15.61
N ASN A 224 -5.17 0.19 15.15
CA ASN A 224 -3.98 1.03 15.30
C ASN A 224 -3.54 1.71 14.00
N LEU A 225 -4.46 1.96 13.07
CA LEU A 225 -4.11 2.64 11.82
C LEU A 225 -3.68 4.10 12.12
N GLN A 226 -2.43 4.43 11.80
CA GLN A 226 -1.83 5.75 12.06
C GLN A 226 -1.67 6.58 10.79
N HIS A 227 -1.40 5.93 9.65
CA HIS A 227 -1.17 6.60 8.38
C HIS A 227 -2.02 5.98 7.29
N ILE A 228 -2.78 6.82 6.60
CA ILE A 228 -3.54 6.42 5.42
C ILE A 228 -3.12 7.26 4.22
N GLU A 229 -2.89 6.59 3.10
CA GLU A 229 -2.65 7.22 1.82
C GLU A 229 -3.73 6.75 0.83
N ILE A 230 -4.40 7.68 0.16
CA ILE A 230 -5.55 7.39 -0.70
C ILE A 230 -5.30 7.96 -2.08
N TRP A 231 -5.23 7.09 -3.07
CA TRP A 231 -5.15 7.44 -4.48
C TRP A 231 -6.52 7.24 -5.12
N ILE A 232 -7.22 8.33 -5.41
CA ILE A 232 -8.53 8.34 -6.05
C ILE A 232 -8.31 8.56 -7.55
N TYR A 233 -8.73 7.60 -8.38
CA TYR A 233 -8.70 7.73 -9.83
C TYR A 233 -10.14 7.89 -10.31
N THR A 234 -10.54 9.11 -10.67
CA THR A 234 -11.87 9.37 -11.21
C THR A 234 -11.82 9.59 -12.72
N ARG A 235 -12.82 9.02 -13.40
CA ARG A 235 -13.09 9.20 -14.83
C ARG A 235 -14.47 9.82 -15.04
N GLU A 236 -15.01 10.48 -14.02
CA GLU A 236 -16.25 11.22 -14.15
C GLU A 236 -16.05 12.37 -15.12
N THR A 237 -17.06 12.58 -15.96
CA THR A 237 -17.06 13.66 -16.96
C THR A 237 -17.23 15.03 -16.31
N ASN A 238 -17.94 15.07 -15.19
CA ASN A 238 -18.23 16.29 -14.43
C ASN A 238 -17.71 16.15 -13.00
N VAL A 239 -16.38 16.21 -12.86
CA VAL A 239 -15.76 16.15 -11.53
C VAL A 239 -16.07 17.42 -10.77
N ARG A 240 -16.73 17.26 -9.63
CA ARG A 240 -16.97 18.33 -8.67
C ARG A 240 -16.11 18.15 -7.43
N PHE A 241 -15.70 19.26 -6.84
CA PHE A 241 -14.88 19.32 -5.63
C PHE A 241 -15.74 19.71 -4.43
N GLY A 242 -16.65 18.80 -4.09
CA GLY A 242 -17.50 18.90 -2.90
C GLY A 242 -17.22 17.77 -1.90
N MET A 243 -17.35 18.04 -0.61
CA MET A 243 -17.19 17.01 0.44
C MET A 243 -18.36 16.01 0.49
N ASP A 244 -19.45 16.31 -0.22
CA ASP A 244 -20.62 15.43 -0.38
C ASP A 244 -20.58 14.55 -1.63
N GLU A 245 -19.50 14.65 -2.40
CA GLU A 245 -19.35 13.83 -3.59
C GLU A 245 -19.36 12.34 -3.27
N HIS A 246 -20.10 11.61 -4.10
CA HIS A 246 -20.37 10.20 -3.86
C HIS A 246 -19.10 9.35 -3.83
N TYR A 247 -18.10 9.67 -4.65
CA TYR A 247 -16.80 8.98 -4.67
C TYR A 247 -15.98 9.19 -3.38
N LEU A 248 -16.32 10.17 -2.53
CA LEU A 248 -15.64 10.37 -1.24
C LEU A 248 -16.28 9.58 -0.09
N LYS A 249 -17.53 9.12 -0.24
CA LYS A 249 -18.27 8.43 0.84
C LYS A 249 -17.55 7.23 1.45
N PRO A 250 -16.80 6.37 0.71
CA PRO A 250 -16.10 5.24 1.32
C PRO A 250 -15.08 5.67 2.38
N PHE A 251 -14.50 6.87 2.26
CA PHE A 251 -13.47 7.36 3.16
C PHE A 251 -14.03 8.01 4.43
N ARG A 252 -15.34 8.30 4.47
CA ARG A 252 -16.02 8.80 5.68
C ARG A 252 -15.93 7.84 6.88
N TRP A 253 -15.60 6.57 6.64
CA TRP A 253 -15.33 5.61 7.71
C TRP A 253 -14.01 5.84 8.43
N PHE A 254 -13.06 6.55 7.82
CA PHE A 254 -11.78 6.90 8.42
C PHE A 254 -11.83 8.25 9.16
N CYS A 255 -12.83 9.08 8.89
CA CYS A 255 -13.02 10.35 9.56
C CYS A 255 -13.08 10.15 11.08
N LYS A 256 -12.40 11.03 11.83
CA LYS A 256 -12.56 11.11 13.29
C LYS A 256 -14.01 11.47 13.61
N ARG A 257 -14.86 10.47 13.80
CA ARG A 257 -16.25 10.72 14.20
C ARG A 257 -16.25 11.36 15.59
N THR A 258 -17.15 12.31 15.77
CA THR A 258 -17.48 12.93 17.06
C THR A 258 -18.01 11.94 18.09
N ASN A 259 -18.34 10.70 17.70
CA ASN A 259 -18.67 9.65 18.67
C ASN A 259 -17.40 8.86 19.09
N PRO A 260 -16.86 9.11 20.30
CA PRO A 260 -15.58 8.58 20.77
C PRO A 260 -15.55 7.06 20.96
N SER A 261 -16.71 6.40 20.89
CA SER A 261 -16.84 4.95 21.08
C SER A 261 -16.30 4.11 19.91
N ARG A 262 -15.99 4.71 18.75
CA ARG A 262 -15.44 4.00 17.56
C ARG A 262 -13.98 4.37 17.30
N THR A 263 -13.13 3.87 18.20
CA THR A 263 -11.70 3.51 18.16
C THR A 263 -10.71 4.09 17.13
N LEU A 264 -11.01 4.19 15.83
CA LEU A 264 -9.96 4.51 14.84
C LEU A 264 -9.54 5.98 14.81
N ALA A 265 -10.45 6.86 15.24
CA ALA A 265 -10.23 8.30 15.29
C ALA A 265 -9.03 8.70 16.18
N LYS A 266 -8.69 7.88 17.18
CA LYS A 266 -7.66 8.24 18.16
C LYS A 266 -6.24 8.04 17.62
N THR A 267 -6.03 7.06 16.75
CA THR A 267 -4.69 6.64 16.31
C THR A 267 -4.26 7.26 14.99
N LEU A 268 -5.21 7.67 14.13
CA LEU A 268 -4.88 8.26 12.83
C LEU A 268 -4.20 9.63 12.98
N ARG A 269 -2.96 9.70 12.49
CA ARG A 269 -2.06 10.87 12.55
C ARG A 269 -1.96 11.61 11.21
N THR A 270 -1.91 10.88 10.09
CA THR A 270 -1.78 11.48 8.76
C THR A 270 -2.76 10.86 7.77
N ALA A 271 -3.34 11.70 6.92
CA ALA A 271 -4.18 11.28 5.80
C ALA A 271 -3.73 12.02 4.54
N ASN A 272 -3.02 11.32 3.66
CA ASN A 272 -2.56 11.85 2.38
C ASN A 272 -3.53 11.41 1.29
N VAL A 273 -4.01 12.35 0.50
CA VAL A 273 -4.95 12.08 -0.59
C VAL A 273 -4.34 12.55 -1.89
N HIS A 274 -4.52 11.75 -2.93
CA HIS A 274 -4.08 12.01 -4.30
C HIS A 274 -5.29 11.80 -5.21
N LEU A 275 -5.80 12.87 -5.79
CA LEU A 275 -6.96 12.86 -6.68
C LEU A 275 -6.47 12.97 -8.12
N ILE A 276 -6.56 11.88 -8.87
CA ILE A 276 -6.17 11.82 -10.28
C ILE A 276 -7.42 11.86 -11.13
N THR A 277 -7.52 12.90 -11.97
CA THR A 277 -8.64 13.14 -12.87
C THR A 277 -8.14 13.29 -14.31
N TYR A 278 -9.06 13.54 -15.24
CA TYR A 278 -8.66 13.98 -16.58
C TYR A 278 -8.01 15.37 -16.57
N TYR A 279 -8.34 16.24 -15.60
CA TYR A 279 -8.00 17.66 -15.58
C TYR A 279 -6.66 17.98 -14.91
N ASN A 280 -6.03 17.04 -14.21
CA ASN A 280 -4.71 17.24 -13.61
C ASN A 280 -3.59 16.47 -14.33
N ARG A 281 -3.85 16.02 -15.55
CA ARG A 281 -2.78 15.56 -16.45
C ARG A 281 -2.05 16.78 -17.00
N TRP A 282 -0.79 16.60 -17.38
CA TRP A 282 0.07 17.70 -17.83
C TRP A 282 -0.33 18.24 -19.21
N ASP A 283 -1.13 17.48 -19.95
CA ASP A 283 -1.61 17.74 -21.31
C ASP A 283 -3.13 18.01 -21.35
N SER A 284 -3.78 18.22 -20.21
CA SER A 284 -5.22 18.43 -20.13
C SER A 284 -5.67 19.73 -20.78
N PHE A 285 -4.81 20.75 -20.78
CA PHE A 285 -5.12 22.09 -21.27
C PHE A 285 -4.02 22.64 -22.16
N THR A 286 -4.41 23.34 -23.22
CA THR A 286 -3.48 24.06 -24.10
C THR A 286 -2.90 25.31 -23.41
N PHE A 287 -3.66 25.94 -22.52
CA PHE A 287 -3.24 27.15 -21.80
C PHE A 287 -2.48 26.81 -20.51
N PRO A 288 -1.20 27.19 -20.38
CA PRO A 288 -0.40 26.85 -19.20
C PRO A 288 -0.96 27.41 -17.87
N SER A 289 -1.56 28.61 -17.91
CA SER A 289 -2.16 29.24 -16.72
C SER A 289 -3.38 28.48 -16.22
N LEU A 290 -4.23 27.99 -17.12
CA LEU A 290 -5.39 27.14 -16.79
C LEU A 290 -4.92 25.78 -16.24
N GLN A 291 -3.87 25.20 -16.83
CA GLN A 291 -3.25 23.97 -16.33
C GLN A 291 -2.72 24.14 -14.90
N LEU A 292 -2.01 25.23 -14.61
CA LEU A 292 -1.51 25.53 -13.28
C LEU A 292 -2.64 25.76 -12.28
N ALA A 293 -3.68 26.51 -12.65
CA ALA A 293 -4.88 26.70 -11.83
C ALA A 293 -5.56 25.36 -11.50
N SER A 294 -5.74 24.49 -12.50
CA SER A 294 -6.29 23.15 -12.30
C SER A 294 -5.46 22.34 -11.31
N LEU A 295 -4.14 22.26 -11.50
CA LEU A 295 -3.24 21.51 -10.62
C LEU A 295 -3.28 22.02 -9.18
N HIS A 296 -3.26 23.34 -8.99
CA HIS A 296 -3.31 23.96 -7.67
C HIS A 296 -4.65 23.66 -6.96
N LEU A 297 -5.78 23.82 -7.67
CA LEU A 297 -7.10 23.51 -7.14
C LEU A 297 -7.27 22.03 -6.75
N HIS A 298 -6.71 21.10 -7.53
CA HIS A 298 -6.68 19.68 -7.14
C HIS A 298 -5.89 19.48 -5.85
N LYS A 299 -4.72 20.12 -5.74
CA LYS A 299 -3.86 19.99 -4.56
C LYS A 299 -4.53 20.51 -3.29
N LEU A 300 -5.18 21.66 -3.36
CA LEU A 300 -5.95 22.22 -2.25
C LEU A 300 -7.13 21.31 -1.86
N PHE A 301 -7.82 20.74 -2.85
CA PHE A 301 -8.93 19.82 -2.58
C PHE A 301 -8.45 18.49 -1.98
N GLU A 302 -7.33 17.93 -2.44
CA GLU A 302 -6.67 16.78 -1.83
C GLU A 302 -6.36 17.01 -0.35
N GLU A 303 -5.77 18.16 -0.03
CA GLU A 303 -5.45 18.55 1.35
C GLU A 303 -6.71 18.73 2.19
N ALA A 304 -7.76 19.32 1.63
CA ALA A 304 -9.05 19.45 2.29
C ALA A 304 -9.64 18.07 2.64
N ILE A 305 -9.61 17.09 1.71
CA ILE A 305 -10.09 15.72 1.99
C ILE A 305 -9.26 15.10 3.13
N GLY A 306 -7.93 15.26 3.09
CA GLY A 306 -7.04 14.79 4.16
C GLY A 306 -7.39 15.39 5.52
N ARG A 307 -7.62 16.71 5.59
CA ARG A 307 -8.04 17.41 6.82
C ARG A 307 -9.40 16.90 7.34
N VAL A 308 -10.38 16.66 6.47
CA VAL A 308 -11.68 16.07 6.87
C VAL A 308 -11.52 14.65 7.41
N ILE A 309 -10.68 13.82 6.81
CA ILE A 309 -10.36 12.48 7.34
C ILE A 309 -9.72 12.59 8.74
N LEU A 310 -8.89 13.60 8.97
CA LEU A 310 -8.28 13.86 10.27
C LEU A 310 -9.22 14.53 11.29
N GLY A 311 -10.47 14.85 10.91
CA GLY A 311 -11.52 15.34 11.80
C GLY A 311 -11.85 16.82 11.70
N ALA A 312 -11.27 17.55 10.74
CA ALA A 312 -11.70 18.93 10.46
C ALA A 312 -13.14 18.95 9.91
N THR A 313 -13.89 20.01 10.18
CA THR A 313 -15.19 20.21 9.53
C THR A 313 -14.98 20.54 8.04
N PRO A 314 -15.92 20.18 7.15
CA PRO A 314 -15.82 20.49 5.73
C PRO A 314 -15.54 21.96 5.44
N GLU A 315 -16.13 22.88 6.21
CA GLU A 315 -16.01 24.32 6.03
C GLU A 315 -14.57 24.79 6.30
N VAL A 316 -13.99 24.33 7.42
CA VAL A 316 -12.60 24.66 7.79
C VAL A 316 -11.62 24.04 6.81
N ALA A 317 -11.86 22.78 6.41
CA ALA A 317 -10.98 22.07 5.48
C ALA A 317 -10.98 22.68 4.07
N MET A 318 -12.13 23.15 3.60
CA MET A 318 -12.31 23.73 2.28
C MET A 318 -11.95 25.21 2.17
N LYS A 319 -11.62 25.89 3.29
CA LYS A 319 -11.34 27.32 3.31
C LYS A 319 -10.32 27.74 2.25
N ASP A 320 -9.16 27.08 2.20
CA ASP A 320 -8.07 27.43 1.29
C ASP A 320 -8.45 27.17 -0.18
N PHE A 321 -9.20 26.09 -0.43
CA PHE A 321 -9.76 25.81 -1.75
C PHE A 321 -10.76 26.87 -2.20
N ASN A 322 -11.72 27.22 -1.34
CA ASN A 322 -12.77 28.19 -1.64
C ASN A 322 -12.17 29.59 -1.86
N ASP A 323 -11.19 30.00 -1.06
CA ASP A 323 -10.48 31.27 -1.26
C ASP A 323 -9.76 31.33 -2.62
N ALA A 324 -9.01 30.27 -2.96
CA ALA A 324 -8.35 30.20 -4.26
C ALA A 324 -9.37 30.17 -5.42
N TRP A 325 -10.47 29.44 -5.27
CA TRP A 325 -11.54 29.37 -6.26
C TRP A 325 -12.19 30.74 -6.46
N GLU A 326 -12.69 31.38 -5.40
CA GLU A 326 -13.48 32.62 -5.48
C GLU A 326 -12.63 33.88 -5.70
N ASN A 327 -11.35 33.90 -5.33
CA ASN A 327 -10.53 35.11 -5.42
C ASN A 327 -9.44 35.02 -6.50
N GLN A 328 -8.75 33.88 -6.61
CA GLN A 328 -7.56 33.76 -7.47
C GLN A 328 -7.88 33.24 -8.88
N TYR A 329 -8.92 32.43 -9.02
CA TYR A 329 -9.20 31.68 -10.26
C TYR A 329 -10.60 31.91 -10.85
N THR A 330 -11.26 33.02 -10.50
CA THR A 330 -12.58 33.44 -11.02
C THR A 330 -12.69 33.36 -12.54
N GLN A 331 -11.68 33.86 -13.25
CA GLN A 331 -11.61 33.83 -14.71
C GLN A 331 -11.67 32.41 -15.31
N TRP A 332 -11.33 31.37 -14.55
CA TRP A 332 -11.32 29.97 -15.00
C TRP A 332 -12.57 29.17 -14.62
N HIS A 333 -13.52 29.76 -13.89
CA HIS A 333 -14.69 29.05 -13.37
C HIS A 333 -15.49 28.32 -14.47
N HIS A 334 -15.73 29.01 -15.57
CA HIS A 334 -16.51 28.48 -16.70
C HIS A 334 -15.82 27.31 -17.42
N HIS A 335 -14.49 27.25 -17.35
CA HIS A 335 -13.68 26.19 -17.94
C HIS A 335 -13.55 24.97 -17.01
N LEU A 336 -13.29 25.20 -15.72
CA LEU A 336 -12.99 24.11 -14.78
C LEU A 336 -14.24 23.50 -14.16
N ARG A 337 -15.25 24.32 -13.83
CA ARG A 337 -16.55 23.87 -13.26
C ARG A 337 -16.44 22.95 -12.03
N PHE A 338 -15.35 23.03 -11.27
CA PHE A 338 -15.12 22.16 -10.12
C PHE A 338 -16.07 22.44 -8.94
N ALA A 339 -16.48 23.69 -8.73
CA ALA A 339 -17.45 24.05 -7.70
C ALA A 339 -18.64 24.78 -8.30
N ARG A 340 -19.75 24.81 -7.54
CA ARG A 340 -20.91 25.64 -7.91
C ARG A 340 -20.49 27.09 -7.84
N THR A 341 -20.85 27.82 -8.88
CA THR A 341 -20.71 29.25 -8.94
C THR A 341 -22.01 29.90 -8.48
N GLY A 342 -21.94 31.00 -7.74
CA GLY A 342 -23.12 31.67 -7.15
C GLY A 342 -23.97 32.50 -8.11
N TRP A 343 -23.75 32.40 -9.43
CA TRP A 343 -24.42 33.18 -10.48
C TRP A 343 -25.36 32.34 -11.34
#